data_AF-A0A4W6CQF0-F1
#
_entry.id   AF-A0A4W6CQF0-F1
#
_cell.length_a   1.000
_cell.length_b   1.000
_cell.length_c   1.000
_cell.angle_alpha   90.00
_cell.angle_beta   90.00
_cell.angle_gamma   90.00
#
_symmetry.space_group_name_H-M   'P 1'
#
loop_
_entity.id
_entity.type
_entity.pdbx_description
1 polymer ?
#
loop_
_entity_poly.entity_id
_entity_poly.type
_entity_poly.pdbx_seq_one_letter_code
_entity_poly.pdbx_strand_id
1 'polypeptide(L)'
;MAHLLKDKEAYERLNYLYQAAHCVLSQNPENVELARFYCFTQRTVARRLVLKQDPSVKRTLCKKCSSLLIPGVTATTRQRRKNSKIRFTVMRCLSCGQSKTLLNNPDYCLWVDRPEAQLEQQKQPDPGHPAKNQPKDKKPDGSKSSETSTAQRTVRT
;
A
#
# COMPACT_ATOMS: atom_id res chain seq x y z
N MET A 1 -10.25 -17.89 0.31
CA MET A 1 -10.74 -17.14 -0.88
C MET A 1 -9.97 -15.83 -0.96
N ALA A 2 -9.45 -15.47 -2.13
CA ALA A 2 -8.64 -14.27 -2.29
C ALA A 2 -9.54 -13.03 -2.22
N HIS A 3 -9.41 -12.26 -1.14
CA HIS A 3 -10.09 -10.98 -1.00
C HIS A 3 -9.63 -10.04 -2.13
N LEU A 4 -10.58 -9.44 -2.85
CA LEU A 4 -10.30 -8.38 -3.84
C LEU A 4 -9.85 -7.13 -3.09
N LEU A 5 -8.57 -7.10 -2.72
CA LEU A 5 -7.96 -5.92 -2.10
C LEU A 5 -7.88 -4.82 -3.16
N LYS A 6 -8.52 -3.68 -2.88
CA LYS A 6 -8.27 -2.46 -3.63
C LYS A 6 -6.76 -2.18 -3.61
N ASP A 7 -6.19 -1.83 -4.76
CA ASP A 7 -4.76 -1.61 -4.96
C ASP A 7 -3.86 -2.85 -4.70
N LYS A 8 -4.38 -4.06 -5.00
CA LYS A 8 -3.67 -5.35 -4.83
C LYS A 8 -2.24 -5.32 -5.37
N GLU A 9 -2.05 -4.92 -6.61
CA GLU A 9 -0.73 -4.87 -7.25
C GLU A 9 0.25 -3.96 -6.51
N ALA A 10 -0.25 -2.85 -5.96
CA ALA A 10 0.57 -1.93 -5.20
C ALA A 10 1.00 -2.54 -3.86
N TYR A 11 0.10 -3.24 -3.15
CA TYR A 11 0.46 -3.98 -1.94
C TYR A 11 1.42 -5.12 -2.22
N GLU A 12 1.25 -5.86 -3.32
CA GLU A 12 2.19 -6.89 -3.76
C GLU A 12 3.59 -6.31 -4.02
N ARG A 13 3.67 -5.16 -4.71
CA ARG A 13 4.94 -4.45 -4.93
C ARG A 13 5.59 -4.02 -3.62
N LEU A 14 4.81 -3.49 -2.66
CA LEU A 14 5.33 -3.11 -1.35
C LEU A 14 5.85 -4.32 -0.57
N ASN A 15 5.14 -5.44 -0.63
CA ASN A 15 5.53 -6.69 0.01
C ASN A 15 6.82 -7.26 -0.61
N TYR A 16 6.91 -7.28 -1.94
CA TYR A 16 8.10 -7.74 -2.65
C TYR A 16 9.35 -6.96 -2.22
N LEU A 17 9.28 -5.62 -2.21
CA LEU A 17 10.40 -4.78 -1.81
C LEU A 17 10.81 -5.02 -0.34
N TYR A 18 9.83 -5.25 0.54
CA TYR A 18 10.10 -5.56 1.94
C TYR A 18 10.81 -6.91 2.10
N GLN A 19 10.34 -7.95 1.42
CA GLN A 19 10.95 -9.28 1.44
C GLN A 19 12.35 -9.27 0.81
N ALA A 20 12.54 -8.54 -0.29
CA ALA A 20 13.85 -8.37 -0.92
C ALA A 20 14.88 -7.74 0.04
N ALA A 21 14.47 -6.76 0.85
CA ALA A 21 15.33 -6.16 1.87
C ALA A 21 15.78 -7.17 2.94
N HIS A 22 14.89 -8.03 3.40
CA HIS A 22 15.24 -9.12 4.33
C HIS A 22 16.15 -10.15 3.67
N CYS A 23 15.87 -10.53 2.42
CA CYS A 23 16.65 -11.50 1.67
C CYS A 23 18.11 -11.04 1.50
N VAL A 24 18.34 -9.77 1.13
CA VAL A 24 19.69 -9.20 1.01
C VAL A 24 20.47 -9.31 2.32
N LEU A 25 19.86 -8.94 3.45
CA LEU A 25 20.53 -9.00 4.75
C LEU A 25 20.74 -10.43 5.24
N SER A 26 19.86 -11.37 4.85
CA SER A 26 20.01 -12.78 5.19
C SER A 26 21.15 -13.46 4.43
N GLN A 27 21.39 -13.06 3.19
CA GLN A 27 22.49 -13.57 2.37
C GLN A 27 23.82 -12.90 2.77
N ASN A 28 23.83 -11.56 2.79
CA ASN A 28 25.03 -10.76 3.01
C ASN A 28 24.70 -9.59 3.96
N PRO A 29 25.00 -9.70 5.27
CA PRO A 29 24.63 -8.69 6.27
C PRO A 29 25.35 -7.35 6.08
N GLU A 30 26.49 -7.32 5.37
CA GLU A 30 27.22 -6.08 5.07
C GLU A 30 26.52 -5.19 4.04
N ASN A 31 25.63 -5.77 3.22
CA ASN A 31 24.91 -5.06 2.15
C ASN A 31 23.71 -4.24 2.67
N VAL A 32 23.94 -3.48 3.74
CA VAL A 32 22.93 -2.67 4.44
C VAL A 32 22.34 -1.59 3.53
N GLU A 33 23.16 -0.99 2.65
CA GLU A 33 22.71 0.08 1.77
C GLU A 33 21.73 -0.40 0.70
N LEU A 34 21.89 -1.63 0.18
CA LEU A 34 20.94 -2.20 -0.77
C LEU A 34 19.60 -2.51 -0.09
N ALA A 35 19.61 -3.10 1.10
CA ALA A 35 18.39 -3.34 1.88
C ALA A 35 17.67 -2.02 2.24
N ARG A 36 18.44 -0.99 2.57
CA ARG A 36 17.92 0.37 2.82
C ARG A 36 17.30 0.98 1.57
N PHE A 37 17.91 0.79 0.39
CA PHE A 37 17.36 1.27 -0.88
C PHE A 37 15.99 0.64 -1.18
N TYR A 38 15.83 -0.67 -0.97
CA TYR A 38 14.52 -1.33 -1.12
C TYR A 38 13.47 -0.77 -0.16
N CYS A 39 13.83 -0.61 1.12
CA CYS A 39 12.91 -0.02 2.12
C CYS A 39 12.58 1.45 1.84
N PHE A 40 13.54 2.23 1.34
CA PHE A 40 13.31 3.61 0.91
C PHE A 40 12.34 3.68 -0.28
N THR A 41 12.53 2.80 -1.26
CA THR A 41 11.65 2.67 -2.43
C THR A 41 10.24 2.28 -2.01
N GLN A 42 10.11 1.26 -1.15
CA GLN A 42 8.84 0.82 -0.57
C GLN A 42 8.12 1.99 0.12
N ARG A 43 8.82 2.74 0.98
CA ARG A 43 8.24 3.90 1.68
C ARG A 43 7.84 5.04 0.74
N THR A 44 8.56 5.21 -0.37
CA THR A 44 8.26 6.24 -1.37
C THR A 44 7.01 5.86 -2.17
N VAL A 45 6.91 4.61 -2.61
CA VAL A 45 5.71 4.08 -3.29
C VAL A 45 4.49 4.18 -2.39
N ALA A 46 4.60 3.73 -1.12
CA ALA A 46 3.48 3.80 -0.18
C ALA A 46 2.99 5.24 0.07
N ARG A 47 3.90 6.21 0.16
CA ARG A 47 3.55 7.63 0.31
C ARG A 47 2.88 8.21 -0.93
N ARG A 48 3.42 7.91 -2.13
CA ARG A 48 2.86 8.42 -3.40
C ARG A 48 1.47 7.88 -3.67
N LEU A 49 1.24 6.61 -3.39
CA LEU A 49 -0.05 5.94 -3.59
C LEU A 49 -1.00 6.07 -2.39
N VAL A 50 -0.59 6.79 -1.34
CA VAL A 50 -1.40 7.00 -0.11
C VAL A 50 -1.87 5.68 0.52
N LEU A 51 -1.01 4.66 0.48
CA LEU A 51 -1.32 3.32 1.01
C LEU A 51 -1.01 3.23 2.49
N LYS A 52 -1.92 2.60 3.25
CA LYS A 52 -1.72 2.31 4.67
C LYS A 52 -0.89 1.04 4.81
N GLN A 53 0.32 1.19 5.34
CA GLN A 53 1.15 0.06 5.72
C GLN A 53 0.77 -0.47 7.10
N ASP A 54 0.86 -1.79 7.27
CA ASP A 54 0.63 -2.44 8.55
C ASP A 54 1.61 -1.93 9.64
N PRO A 55 1.14 -1.68 10.87
CA PRO A 55 2.01 -1.22 11.95
C PRO A 55 3.18 -2.15 12.25
N SER A 56 3.05 -3.48 12.07
CA SER A 56 4.15 -4.44 12.29
C SER A 56 5.31 -4.17 11.35
N VAL A 57 5.04 -4.02 10.05
CA VAL A 57 6.02 -3.66 9.01
C VAL A 57 6.60 -2.27 9.29
N LYS A 58 5.74 -1.29 9.61
CA LYS A 58 6.21 0.08 9.91
C LYS A 58 7.08 0.13 11.17
N ARG A 59 6.89 -0.78 12.14
CA ARG A 59 7.72 -0.87 13.35
C ARG A 59 9.14 -1.35 13.02
N THR A 60 9.33 -2.23 12.05
CA THR A 60 10.65 -2.72 11.62
C THR A 60 11.42 -1.73 10.74
N LEU A 61 10.87 -0.57 10.35
CA LEU A 61 11.56 0.40 9.49
C LEU A 61 12.00 1.66 10.23
N CYS A 62 13.20 2.16 9.95
CA CYS A 62 13.67 3.43 10.50
C CYS A 62 12.90 4.63 9.91
N LYS A 63 12.38 5.52 10.77
CA LYS A 63 11.63 6.71 10.34
C LYS A 63 12.48 7.75 9.60
N LYS A 64 13.78 7.83 9.92
CA LYS A 64 14.69 8.83 9.31
C LYS A 64 15.25 8.29 8.00
N CYS A 65 15.94 7.17 8.09
CA CYS A 65 16.82 6.70 7.04
C CYS A 65 16.24 5.52 6.23
N SER A 66 15.08 5.00 6.63
CA SER A 66 14.42 3.83 6.02
C SER A 66 15.22 2.53 6.08
N SER A 67 16.29 2.45 6.90
CA SER A 67 16.97 1.17 7.17
C SER A 67 16.03 0.18 7.87
N LEU A 68 16.11 -1.09 7.48
CA LEU A 68 15.42 -2.20 8.13
C LEU A 68 16.04 -2.44 9.51
N LEU A 69 15.23 -2.49 10.57
CA LEU A 69 15.67 -2.60 11.96
C LEU A 69 15.67 -4.06 12.40
N ILE A 70 16.76 -4.76 12.11
CA ILE A 70 17.00 -6.14 12.56
C ILE A 70 17.79 -6.06 13.88
N PRO A 71 17.25 -6.57 15.00
CA PRO A 71 17.97 -6.62 16.26
C PRO A 71 19.30 -7.36 16.11
N GLY A 72 20.41 -6.73 16.54
CA GLY A 72 21.74 -7.33 16.50
C GLY A 72 22.51 -7.13 15.20
N VAL A 73 21.84 -6.78 14.10
CA VAL A 73 22.50 -6.56 12.79
C VAL A 73 22.53 -5.07 12.45
N THR A 74 21.36 -4.46 12.27
CA THR A 74 21.22 -3.06 11.82
C THR A 74 20.62 -2.15 12.90
N ALA A 75 20.14 -2.74 14.00
CA ALA A 75 19.56 -2.02 15.13
C ALA A 75 19.95 -2.65 16.47
N THR A 76 20.04 -1.82 17.50
CA THR A 76 20.13 -2.26 18.89
C THR A 76 18.77 -2.18 19.55
N THR A 77 18.35 -3.28 20.17
CA THR A 77 17.10 -3.35 20.94
C THR A 77 17.45 -3.42 22.43
N ARG A 78 16.82 -2.58 23.24
CA ARG A 78 17.00 -2.54 24.70
C ARG A 78 15.65 -2.39 25.37
N GLN A 79 15.36 -3.23 26.36
CA GLN A 79 14.24 -2.99 27.25
C GLN A 79 14.66 -2.02 28.35
N ARG A 80 13.80 -1.05 28.63
CA ARG A 80 14.01 -0.01 29.63
C ARG A 80 12.77 0.12 30.50
N ARG A 81 12.94 0.67 31.70
CA ARG A 81 11.88 0.87 32.67
C ARG A 81 11.89 2.32 33.13
N LYS A 82 10.72 2.95 33.26
CA LYS A 82 10.52 4.26 33.89
C LYS A 82 9.61 4.09 35.10
N ASN A 83 9.98 4.73 36.22
CA ASN A 83 9.21 4.76 37.47
C ASN A 83 8.77 3.38 37.97
N SER A 84 9.57 2.35 37.71
CA SER A 84 9.28 0.95 38.05
C SER A 84 7.96 0.36 37.50
N LYS A 85 7.08 1.07 36.82
CA LYS A 85 5.82 0.49 36.31
C LYS A 85 5.80 0.40 34.80
N ILE A 86 6.42 1.37 34.12
CA ILE A 86 6.33 1.51 32.67
C ILE A 86 7.52 0.82 32.02
N ARG A 87 7.28 -0.25 31.27
CA ARG A 87 8.28 -0.97 30.48
C ARG A 87 8.17 -0.55 29.02
N PHE A 88 9.30 -0.31 28.37
CA PHE A 88 9.33 0.02 26.95
C PHE A 88 10.56 -0.56 26.28
N THR A 89 10.39 -0.91 25.01
CA THR A 89 11.45 -1.39 24.12
C THR A 89 11.95 -0.23 23.27
N VAL A 90 13.24 0.09 23.38
CA VAL A 90 13.92 1.08 22.56
C VAL A 90 14.69 0.35 21.47
N MET A 91 14.36 0.63 20.21
CA MET A 91 15.11 0.19 19.04
C MET A 91 15.89 1.38 18.47
N ARG A 92 17.22 1.33 18.49
CA ARG A 92 18.11 2.36 17.93
C ARG A 92 18.75 1.87 16.65
N CYS A 93 18.57 2.63 15.57
CA CYS A 93 19.21 2.37 14.29
C CYS A 93 20.72 2.61 14.37
N LEU A 94 21.52 1.65 13.92
CA LEU A 94 22.99 1.76 13.91
C LEU A 94 23.49 2.68 12.78
N SER A 95 22.76 2.79 11.66
CA SER A 95 23.18 3.63 10.53
C SER A 95 22.99 5.13 10.76
N CYS A 96 21.95 5.56 11.49
CA CYS A 96 21.62 6.99 11.63
C CYS A 96 21.35 7.47 13.05
N GLY A 97 21.41 6.58 14.05
CA GLY A 97 21.20 6.89 15.46
C GLY A 97 19.74 7.12 15.89
N GLN A 98 18.79 7.21 14.94
CA GLN A 98 17.38 7.43 15.28
C GLN A 98 16.84 6.28 16.11
N SER A 99 16.15 6.62 17.19
CA SER A 99 15.51 5.65 18.09
C SER A 99 14.00 5.62 17.90
N LYS A 100 13.43 4.42 18.05
CA LYS A 100 11.99 4.16 18.10
C LYS A 100 11.67 3.47 19.42
N THR A 101 10.69 4.01 20.14
CA THR A 101 10.26 3.46 21.43
C THR A 101 8.89 2.81 21.27
N LEU A 102 8.76 1.58 21.75
CA LEU A 102 7.52 0.81 21.80
C LEU A 102 7.17 0.55 23.25
N LEU A 103 5.95 0.89 23.67
CA LEU A 103 5.48 0.59 25.01
C LEU A 103 5.22 -0.92 25.13
N ASN A 104 5.72 -1.53 26.19
CA ASN A 104 5.43 -2.93 26.50
C ASN A 104 4.28 -2.96 27.51
N ASN A 105 3.04 -2.83 27.00
CA ASN A 105 1.82 -2.97 27.80
C ASN A 105 1.07 -4.23 27.33
N PRO A 106 0.90 -5.26 28.19
CA PRO A 106 0.16 -6.46 27.83
C PRO A 106 -1.34 -6.19 27.54
N ASP A 107 -1.91 -5.15 28.15
CA ASP A 107 -3.34 -4.81 28.00
C ASP A 107 -3.62 -4.00 26.72
N TYR A 108 -2.58 -3.68 25.93
CA TYR A 108 -2.69 -2.84 24.74
C TYR A 108 -2.65 -3.68 23.46
N CYS A 109 -3.72 -3.61 22.66
CA CYS A 109 -3.81 -4.16 21.32
C CYS A 109 -3.87 -3.04 20.26
N LEU A 110 -3.29 -3.26 19.08
CA LEU A 110 -3.50 -2.36 17.95
C LEU A 110 -4.90 -2.55 17.38
N TRP A 111 -5.43 -1.52 16.72
CA TRP A 111 -6.71 -1.62 16.01
C TRP A 111 -6.75 -2.81 15.04
N VAL A 112 -5.68 -3.01 14.27
CA VAL A 112 -5.56 -4.11 13.29
C VAL A 112 -5.59 -5.51 13.93
N ASP A 113 -5.28 -5.62 15.22
CA ASP A 113 -5.27 -6.89 15.96
C ASP A 113 -6.62 -7.15 16.66
N ARG A 114 -7.57 -6.20 16.62
CA ARG A 114 -8.89 -6.37 17.25
C ARG A 114 -9.80 -7.23 16.37
N PRO A 115 -10.62 -8.12 16.97
CA PRO A 115 -11.51 -9.01 16.22
C PRO A 115 -12.53 -8.23 15.37
N GLU A 116 -13.02 -7.09 15.86
CA GLU A 116 -13.94 -6.21 15.14
C GLU A 116 -13.36 -5.72 13.81
N ALA A 117 -12.08 -5.33 13.80
CA ALA A 117 -11.40 -4.83 12.60
C ALA A 117 -11.18 -5.94 11.56
N GLN A 118 -10.98 -7.19 12.01
CA GLN A 118 -10.82 -8.35 11.14
C GLN A 118 -12.16 -8.75 10.49
N LEU A 119 -13.27 -8.60 11.22
CA LEU A 119 -14.62 -8.84 10.68
C LEU A 119 -15.01 -7.80 9.63
N GLU A 120 -14.67 -6.52 9.81
CA GLU A 120 -14.87 -5.48 8.78
C GLU A 120 -14.15 -5.81 7.46
N GLN A 121 -12.95 -6.39 7.54
CA GLN A 121 -12.20 -6.84 6.37
C GLN A 121 -12.85 -8.06 5.71
N GLN A 122 -13.54 -8.92 6.45
CA GLN A 122 -14.25 -10.08 5.90
C GLN A 122 -15.64 -9.73 5.35
N LYS A 123 -16.29 -8.69 5.89
CA LYS A 123 -17.64 -8.25 5.51
C LYS A 123 -17.70 -7.39 4.24
N GLN A 124 -16.59 -7.17 3.55
CA GLN A 124 -16.58 -6.50 2.24
C GLN A 124 -16.59 -7.53 1.08
N PRO A 125 -17.77 -8.02 0.64
CA PRO A 125 -17.92 -8.54 -0.71
C PRO A 125 -18.72 -7.58 -1.62
N ASP A 126 -18.11 -7.34 -2.80
CA ASP A 126 -18.57 -6.79 -4.08
C ASP A 126 -19.23 -5.39 -4.20
N PRO A 127 -18.56 -4.41 -4.87
CA PRO A 127 -19.29 -3.46 -5.70
C PRO A 127 -19.77 -4.23 -6.94
N GLY A 128 -21.07 -4.54 -6.96
CA GLY A 128 -21.72 -5.19 -8.09
C GLY A 128 -21.40 -4.51 -9.42
N HIS A 129 -21.07 -5.33 -10.42
CA HIS A 129 -21.21 -4.96 -11.82
C HIS A 129 -22.65 -4.46 -12.07
N PRO A 130 -22.86 -3.30 -12.71
CA PRO A 130 -24.04 -3.14 -13.54
C PRO A 130 -23.72 -3.84 -14.87
N ALA A 131 -24.22 -5.07 -14.99
CA ALA A 131 -24.43 -5.70 -16.28
C ALA A 131 -25.32 -4.79 -17.15
N LYS A 132 -24.96 -4.71 -18.43
CA LYS A 132 -25.70 -4.02 -19.50
C LYS A 132 -27.20 -4.30 -19.43
N ASN A 133 -28.01 -3.25 -19.60
CA ASN A 133 -29.35 -3.29 -20.23
C ASN A 133 -29.52 -1.94 -20.95
N GLN A 134 -29.10 -1.87 -22.22
CA GLN A 134 -29.90 -2.04 -23.45
C GLN A 134 -30.39 -0.70 -24.02
N PRO A 135 -30.45 -0.56 -25.36
CA PRO A 135 -30.79 0.68 -26.06
C PRO A 135 -32.29 0.97 -25.95
N LYS A 136 -32.67 2.24 -25.84
CA LYS A 136 -34.07 2.66 -25.92
C LYS A 136 -34.60 2.47 -27.35
N ASP A 137 -35.57 1.57 -27.49
CA ASP A 137 -36.46 1.50 -28.65
C ASP A 137 -37.23 2.82 -28.85
N LYS A 138 -37.25 3.30 -30.10
CA LYS A 138 -38.35 4.09 -30.66
C LYS A 138 -38.55 3.68 -32.12
N LYS A 139 -39.75 3.20 -32.44
CA LYS A 139 -40.36 3.07 -33.77
C LYS A 139 -41.89 3.16 -33.60
N PRO A 140 -42.70 3.35 -34.65
CA PRO A 140 -42.44 3.98 -35.96
C PRO A 140 -43.59 4.94 -36.39
N ASP A 141 -43.35 5.76 -37.42
CA ASP A 141 -44.27 6.15 -38.53
C ASP A 141 -43.56 7.29 -39.29
N GLY A 142 -43.57 7.49 -40.61
CA GLY A 142 -44.46 7.03 -41.66
C GLY A 142 -44.61 8.20 -42.65
N SER A 143 -44.04 8.05 -43.85
CA SER A 143 -44.50 8.68 -45.13
C SER A 143 -43.97 10.05 -45.63
N LYS A 144 -43.49 9.97 -46.90
CA LYS A 144 -43.47 10.95 -48.03
C LYS A 144 -42.39 12.06 -48.03
N SER A 145 -41.47 12.26 -49.00
CA SER A 145 -41.32 12.13 -50.48
C SER A 145 -41.32 13.49 -51.19
N SER A 146 -40.17 13.89 -51.78
CA SER A 146 -39.94 14.75 -52.99
C SER A 146 -38.48 15.31 -52.95
N GLU A 147 -37.55 14.95 -53.83
CA GLU A 147 -37.26 15.40 -55.21
C GLU A 147 -36.58 16.80 -55.39
N THR A 148 -35.40 16.78 -56.05
CA THR A 148 -34.73 17.80 -56.92
C THR A 148 -34.11 19.07 -56.28
N SER A 149 -33.02 19.73 -56.73
CA SER A 149 -32.18 19.70 -57.95
C SER A 149 -30.78 20.36 -57.72
N THR A 150 -29.77 19.90 -58.48
CA THR A 150 -28.72 20.64 -59.23
C THR A 150 -28.13 21.98 -58.73
N ALA A 151 -26.79 22.07 -58.60
CA ALA A 151 -25.93 23.01 -59.37
C ALA A 151 -24.42 22.90 -59.02
N GLN A 152 -23.60 22.87 -60.08
CA GLN A 152 -22.13 22.85 -60.12
C GLN A 152 -21.52 24.24 -59.87
N ARG A 153 -20.27 24.33 -59.38
CA ARG A 153 -19.19 25.14 -60.04
C ARG A 153 -17.79 25.01 -59.42
N THR A 154 -16.91 24.42 -60.23
CA THR A 154 -15.56 24.87 -60.63
C THR A 154 -14.48 25.29 -59.62
N VAL A 155 -13.44 24.46 -59.62
CA VAL A 155 -11.98 24.71 -59.50
C VAL A 155 -11.53 26.09 -60.01
N ARG A 156 -10.55 26.71 -59.31
CA ARG A 156 -9.44 27.47 -59.93
C ARG A 156 -8.24 27.60 -58.98
N THR A 157 -7.09 27.19 -59.53
CA THR A 157 -5.67 27.52 -59.25
C THR A 157 -5.12 27.36 -57.85
#